data_AF-A0A918ISL3-F1
#
_entry.id   AF-A0A918ISL3-F1
#
_cell.length_a   1.000
_cell.length_b   1.000
_cell.length_c   1.000
_cell.angle_alpha   90.00
_cell.angle_beta   90.00
_cell.angle_gamma   90.00
#
_symmetry.space_group_name_H-M   'P 1'
#
loop_
_entity.id
_entity.type
_entity.pdbx_description
1 polymer ?
#
loop_
_entity_poly.entity_id
_entity_poly.type
_entity_poly.pdbx_seq_one_letter_code
_entity_poly.pdbx_strand_id
1 'polypeptide(L)'
;MSGLLDLLNSPMGKQLISGVASQTGQPENKTADVLSMAMPLLLGGMKKNASSPQGAAGLLSALSSNKHDGSMLNNLSGLFSGGVDETVVKDGEGILSHVFGGKQAAVESAISQKSGLDAGSVAQILKIAAPLVMAYLGKQKAQNNVNDAGGLNSLLGNLLGGQPQQNQSLITTLLDADGDGSVLDDVAGMVMGGNKKKGGLGGMLGGLFGK
;
A
#
# COMPACT_ATOMS: atom_id res chain seq x y z
N MET A 1 -8.84 10.44 -11.58
CA MET A 1 -8.61 9.62 -10.37
C MET A 1 -7.29 10.09 -9.81
N SER A 2 -7.28 10.67 -8.61
CA SER A 2 -6.06 11.17 -7.99
C SER A 2 -5.24 9.97 -7.53
N GLY A 3 -4.12 9.72 -8.21
CA GLY A 3 -3.21 8.65 -7.84
C GLY A 3 -2.46 8.98 -6.56
N LEU A 4 -1.79 7.99 -5.99
CA LEU A 4 -0.89 8.18 -4.85
C LEU A 4 0.23 9.20 -5.13
N LEU A 5 0.65 9.31 -6.39
CA LEU A 5 1.59 10.35 -6.83
C LEU A 5 0.97 11.76 -6.79
N ASP A 6 -0.32 11.90 -7.11
CA ASP A 6 -1.01 13.18 -6.98
C ASP A 6 -1.14 13.59 -5.51
N LEU A 7 -1.31 12.62 -4.61
CA LEU A 7 -1.29 12.85 -3.16
C LEU A 7 0.07 13.40 -2.69
N LEU A 8 1.19 12.83 -3.16
CA LEU A 8 2.52 13.38 -2.84
C LEU A 8 2.74 14.78 -3.39
N ASN A 9 2.23 15.04 -4.59
CA ASN A 9 2.34 16.34 -5.23
C ASN A 9 1.39 17.39 -4.64
N SER A 10 0.40 16.96 -3.85
CA SER A 10 -0.52 17.86 -3.15
C SER A 10 0.22 18.70 -2.08
N PRO A 11 -0.37 19.83 -1.63
CA PRO A 11 0.21 20.61 -0.53
C PRO A 11 0.49 19.78 0.73
N MET A 12 -0.41 18.84 1.06
CA MET A 12 -0.24 17.91 2.17
C MET A 12 0.95 16.97 1.95
N GLY A 13 1.08 16.41 0.75
CA GLY A 13 2.20 15.54 0.39
C GLY A 13 3.55 16.25 0.41
N LYS A 14 3.61 17.50 -0.07
CA LYS A 14 4.81 18.34 0.01
C LYS A 14 5.19 18.67 1.45
N GLN A 15 4.21 18.96 2.31
CA GLN A 15 4.44 19.20 3.72
C GLN A 15 4.94 17.94 4.44
N LEU A 16 4.41 16.77 4.09
CA LEU A 16 4.90 15.47 4.57
C LEU A 16 6.36 15.26 4.16
N ILE A 17 6.69 15.44 2.87
CA ILE A 17 8.05 15.27 2.34
C ILE A 17 9.02 16.18 3.10
N SER A 18 8.70 17.47 3.21
CA SER A 18 9.57 18.45 3.86
C SER A 18 9.75 18.16 5.36
N GLY A 19 8.66 17.78 6.06
CA GLY A 19 8.72 17.42 7.47
C GLY A 19 9.55 16.17 7.74
N VAL A 20 9.36 15.11 6.95
CA VAL A 20 10.12 13.87 7.07
C VAL A 20 11.59 14.08 6.71
N ALA A 21 11.87 14.82 5.63
CA ALA A 21 13.21 15.18 5.22
C ALA A 21 13.95 15.95 6.33
N SER A 22 13.30 16.95 6.91
CA SER A 22 13.83 17.73 8.04
C SER A 22 14.08 16.87 9.27
N GLN A 23 13.14 15.97 9.60
CA GLN A 23 13.26 15.10 10.77
C GLN A 23 14.40 14.08 10.65
N THR A 24 14.65 13.60 9.43
CA THR A 24 15.64 12.54 9.15
C THR A 24 16.98 13.09 8.65
N GLY A 25 17.09 14.40 8.46
CA GLY A 25 18.28 15.04 7.89
C GLY A 25 18.55 14.65 6.44
N GLN A 26 17.53 14.20 5.71
CA GLN A 26 17.66 13.70 4.34
C GLN A 26 17.25 14.75 3.30
N PRO A 27 17.78 14.69 2.07
CA PRO A 27 17.33 15.55 0.98
C PRO A 27 15.84 15.35 0.68
N GLU A 28 15.11 16.44 0.42
CA GLU A 28 13.66 16.37 0.12
C GLU A 28 13.37 15.53 -1.14
N ASN A 29 14.19 15.65 -2.18
CA ASN A 29 14.04 14.86 -3.40
C ASN A 29 14.20 13.35 -3.14
N LYS A 30 15.19 12.96 -2.34
CA LYS A 30 15.41 11.57 -1.95
C LYS A 30 14.33 11.05 -1.03
N THR A 31 13.83 11.90 -0.13
CA THR A 31 12.69 11.57 0.74
C THR A 31 11.42 11.35 -0.10
N ALA A 32 11.17 12.21 -1.09
CA ALA A 32 10.06 12.05 -2.03
C ALA A 32 10.18 10.73 -2.81
N ASP A 33 11.38 10.38 -3.29
CA ASP A 33 11.63 9.10 -3.96
C ASP A 33 11.29 7.93 -3.03
N VAL A 34 11.78 7.94 -1.79
CA VAL A 34 11.47 6.90 -0.79
C VAL A 34 9.97 6.80 -0.57
N LEU A 35 9.28 7.91 -0.29
CA LEU A 35 7.84 7.90 -0.03
C LEU A 35 7.04 7.40 -1.25
N SER A 36 7.45 7.77 -2.47
CA SER A 36 6.81 7.32 -3.71
C SER A 36 6.89 5.80 -3.92
N MET A 37 7.97 5.17 -3.46
CA MET A 37 8.16 3.73 -3.49
C MET A 37 7.55 3.02 -2.28
N ALA A 38 7.63 3.64 -1.11
CA ALA A 38 7.22 3.08 0.17
C ALA A 38 5.71 2.97 0.33
N MET A 39 4.98 4.06 0.05
CA MET A 39 3.53 4.07 0.25
C MET A 39 2.77 2.98 -0.51
N PRO A 40 3.07 2.68 -1.80
CA PRO A 40 2.37 1.59 -2.46
C PRO A 40 2.75 0.20 -1.90
N LEU A 41 3.97 0.04 -1.39
CA LEU A 41 4.36 -1.18 -0.67
C LEU A 41 3.61 -1.30 0.65
N LEU A 42 3.48 -0.20 1.41
CA LEU A 42 2.70 -0.15 2.65
C LEU A 42 1.23 -0.51 2.39
N LEU A 43 0.60 0.11 1.38
CA LEU A 43 -0.78 -0.19 0.99
C LEU A 43 -0.94 -1.64 0.51
N GLY A 44 0.02 -2.15 -0.24
CA GLY A 44 0.06 -3.56 -0.67
C GLY A 44 0.13 -4.52 0.52
N GLY A 45 1.02 -4.26 1.49
CA GLY A 45 1.15 -5.07 2.70
C GLY A 45 -0.11 -5.01 3.57
N MET A 46 -0.70 -3.82 3.74
CA MET A 46 -1.99 -3.66 4.42
C MET A 46 -3.11 -4.44 3.73
N LYS A 47 -3.17 -4.40 2.39
CA LYS A 47 -4.15 -5.16 1.60
C LYS A 47 -3.95 -6.67 1.76
N LYS A 48 -2.70 -7.14 1.71
CA LYS A 48 -2.36 -8.55 1.96
C LYS A 48 -2.86 -8.97 3.35
N ASN A 49 -2.56 -8.20 4.39
CA ASN A 49 -3.03 -8.50 5.75
C ASN A 49 -4.57 -8.46 5.88
N ALA A 50 -5.21 -7.50 5.24
CA ALA A 50 -6.66 -7.34 5.21
C ALA A 50 -7.40 -8.41 4.38
N SER A 51 -6.67 -9.29 3.68
CA SER A 51 -7.27 -10.42 2.97
C SER A 51 -7.74 -11.53 3.93
N SER A 52 -7.26 -11.53 5.17
CA SER A 52 -7.78 -12.38 6.25
C SER A 52 -8.85 -11.64 7.07
N PRO A 53 -9.90 -12.33 7.57
CA PRO A 53 -10.91 -11.71 8.43
C PRO A 53 -10.31 -11.06 9.69
N GLN A 54 -9.32 -11.71 10.30
CA GLN A 54 -8.64 -11.23 11.50
C GLN A 54 -7.79 -9.99 11.20
N GLY A 55 -7.03 -10.00 10.12
CA GLY A 55 -6.21 -8.86 9.71
C GLY A 55 -7.07 -7.66 9.28
N ALA A 56 -8.18 -7.89 8.60
CA ALA A 56 -9.14 -6.84 8.25
C ALA A 56 -9.77 -6.21 9.51
N ALA A 57 -10.20 -7.02 10.46
CA ALA A 57 -10.74 -6.54 11.73
C ALA A 57 -9.72 -5.73 12.54
N GLY A 58 -8.47 -6.22 12.61
CA GLY A 58 -7.37 -5.51 13.25
C GLY A 58 -7.07 -4.17 12.59
N LEU A 59 -7.00 -4.13 11.26
CA LEU A 59 -6.78 -2.88 10.52
C LEU A 59 -7.96 -1.91 10.68
N LEU A 60 -9.21 -2.37 10.60
CA LEU A 60 -10.39 -1.54 10.89
C LEU A 60 -10.34 -0.94 12.30
N SER A 61 -9.95 -1.73 13.29
CA SER A 61 -9.81 -1.26 14.67
C SER A 61 -8.72 -0.19 14.78
N ALA A 62 -7.55 -0.42 14.18
CA ALA A 62 -6.45 0.54 14.17
C ALA A 62 -6.86 1.86 13.49
N LEU A 63 -7.52 1.80 12.33
CA LEU A 63 -8.00 2.97 11.59
C LEU A 63 -9.15 3.72 12.28
N SER A 64 -9.82 3.08 13.24
CA SER A 64 -10.86 3.70 14.07
C SER A 64 -10.31 4.30 15.36
N SER A 65 -9.02 4.08 15.65
CA SER A 65 -8.36 4.68 16.81
C SER A 65 -8.01 6.15 16.54
N ASN A 66 -8.04 6.98 17.59
CA ASN A 66 -7.69 8.41 17.50
C ASN A 66 -6.26 8.66 16.97
N LYS A 67 -5.39 7.64 16.94
CA LYS A 67 -4.03 7.75 16.40
C LYS A 67 -4.00 7.79 14.87
N HIS A 68 -4.99 7.15 14.23
CA HIS A 68 -4.99 6.89 12.78
C HIS A 68 -6.31 7.28 12.10
N ASP A 69 -7.21 7.98 12.78
CA ASP A 69 -8.47 8.47 12.23
C ASP A 69 -8.32 9.63 11.22
N GLY A 70 -7.11 10.16 11.09
CA GLY A 70 -6.78 11.28 10.20
C GLY A 70 -6.61 12.62 10.91
N SER A 71 -6.86 12.70 12.23
CA SER A 71 -6.66 13.91 13.03
C SER A 71 -5.22 14.44 12.97
N MET A 72 -4.23 13.54 12.93
CA MET A 72 -2.81 13.86 12.74
C MET A 72 -2.53 14.70 11.49
N LEU A 73 -3.28 14.48 10.40
CA LEU A 73 -3.08 15.19 9.13
C LEU A 73 -3.50 16.65 9.19
N ASN A 74 -4.33 17.02 10.16
CA ASN A 74 -4.79 18.41 10.34
C ASN A 74 -3.71 19.29 10.99
N ASN A 75 -2.72 18.68 11.66
CA ASN A 75 -1.65 19.39 12.36
C ASN A 75 -0.26 18.82 12.05
N LEU A 76 0.01 18.56 10.76
CA LEU A 76 1.36 18.12 10.33
C LEU A 76 2.44 19.13 10.72
N SER A 77 2.14 20.43 10.72
CA SER A 77 3.08 21.46 11.16
C SER A 77 3.46 21.26 12.63
N GLY A 78 2.49 21.03 13.51
CA GLY A 78 2.74 20.72 14.91
C GLY A 78 3.47 19.40 15.12
N LEU A 79 3.22 18.38 14.30
CA LEU A 79 3.91 17.09 14.37
C LEU A 79 5.42 17.22 14.12
N PHE A 80 5.82 18.08 13.19
CA PHE A 80 7.23 18.29 12.86
C PHE A 80 7.87 19.44 13.65
N SER A 81 7.05 20.30 14.29
CA SER A 81 7.52 21.42 15.10
C SER A 81 8.11 20.93 16.42
N GLY A 82 9.44 21.00 16.54
CA GLY A 82 10.18 20.54 17.73
C GLY A 82 10.66 19.09 17.64
N GLY A 83 10.41 18.43 16.51
CA GLY A 83 10.79 17.05 16.24
C GLY A 83 9.63 16.07 16.43
N VAL A 84 9.65 14.98 15.65
CA VAL A 84 8.64 13.93 15.73
C VAL A 84 8.77 13.17 17.05
N ASP A 85 7.67 13.08 17.79
CA ASP A 85 7.59 12.34 19.06
C ASP A 85 8.04 10.88 18.90
N GLU A 86 8.78 10.37 19.89
CA GLU A 86 9.24 8.98 19.91
C GLU A 86 8.06 7.98 19.90
N THR A 87 6.90 8.40 20.38
CA THR A 87 5.66 7.59 20.33
C THR A 87 5.19 7.36 18.91
N VAL A 88 5.32 8.34 18.01
CA VAL A 88 4.98 8.22 16.59
C VAL A 88 5.96 7.29 15.88
N VAL A 89 7.25 7.40 16.21
CA VAL A 89 8.28 6.51 15.65
C VAL A 89 8.05 5.05 16.08
N LYS A 90 7.79 4.79 17.36
CA LYS A 90 7.47 3.45 17.88
C LYS A 90 6.18 2.88 17.30
N ASP A 91 5.17 3.71 17.12
CA ASP A 91 3.92 3.33 16.48
C ASP A 91 4.15 2.92 15.02
N GLY A 92 5.00 3.68 14.31
CA GLY A 92 5.47 3.33 12.98
C GLY A 92 6.23 2.00 12.90
N GLU A 93 7.11 1.72 13.85
CA GLU A 93 7.78 0.41 13.95
C GLU A 93 6.78 -0.74 14.08
N GLY A 94 5.77 -0.59 14.94
CA GLY A 94 4.71 -1.56 15.10
C GLY A 94 3.90 -1.77 13.81
N ILE A 95 3.55 -0.67 13.12
CA ILE A 95 2.86 -0.75 11.84
C ILE A 95 3.71 -1.48 10.80
N LEU A 96 4.99 -1.12 10.65
CA LEU A 96 5.88 -1.77 9.68
C LEU A 96 6.05 -3.26 9.97
N SER A 97 6.20 -3.64 11.25
CA SER A 97 6.29 -5.03 11.66
C SER A 97 5.02 -5.81 11.34
N HIS A 98 3.83 -5.21 11.47
CA HIS A 98 2.59 -5.87 11.07
C HIS A 98 2.43 -5.94 9.56
N VAL A 99 2.69 -4.83 8.86
CA VAL A 99 2.48 -4.67 7.41
C VAL A 99 3.44 -5.52 6.58
N PHE A 100 4.71 -5.56 6.97
CA PHE A 100 5.75 -6.27 6.23
C PHE A 100 6.21 -7.56 6.90
N GLY A 101 5.96 -7.76 8.19
CA GLY A 101 6.43 -8.95 8.91
C GLY A 101 7.94 -9.16 8.73
N GLY A 102 8.32 -10.40 8.40
CA GLY A 102 9.72 -10.76 8.12
C GLY A 102 10.32 -10.11 6.87
N LYS A 103 9.56 -9.34 6.08
CA LYS A 103 9.99 -8.74 4.81
C LYS A 103 10.45 -7.30 4.94
N GLN A 104 10.33 -6.70 6.12
CA GLN A 104 10.67 -5.30 6.34
C GLN A 104 12.10 -4.98 5.87
N ALA A 105 13.09 -5.80 6.24
CA ALA A 105 14.48 -5.60 5.83
C ALA A 105 14.69 -5.69 4.31
N ALA A 106 13.96 -6.59 3.63
CA ALA A 106 14.02 -6.71 2.18
C ALA A 106 13.43 -5.48 1.48
N VAL A 107 12.31 -4.96 2.00
CA VAL A 107 11.69 -3.72 1.53
C VAL A 107 12.62 -2.52 1.72
N GLU A 108 13.17 -2.36 2.93
CA GLU A 108 14.13 -1.30 3.26
C GLU A 108 15.37 -1.35 2.34
N SER A 109 15.92 -2.55 2.11
CA SER A 109 17.08 -2.74 1.22
C SER A 109 16.74 -2.40 -0.24
N ALA A 110 15.60 -2.86 -0.76
CA ALA A 110 15.18 -2.56 -2.12
C ALA A 110 14.97 -1.05 -2.35
N ILE A 111 14.37 -0.37 -1.38
CA ILE A 111 14.18 1.09 -1.44
C ILE A 111 15.53 1.80 -1.33
N SER A 112 16.41 1.38 -0.41
CA SER A 112 17.76 1.93 -0.25
C SER A 112 18.57 1.89 -1.55
N GLN A 113 18.58 0.75 -2.24
CA GLN A 113 19.27 0.60 -3.52
C GLN A 113 18.74 1.53 -4.61
N LYS A 114 17.43 1.80 -4.62
CA LYS A 114 16.80 2.65 -5.63
C LYS A 114 16.87 4.14 -5.31
N SER A 115 16.68 4.52 -4.04
CA SER A 115 16.75 5.91 -3.60
C SER A 115 18.20 6.40 -3.51
N GLY A 116 19.15 5.51 -3.25
CA GLY A 116 20.54 5.85 -2.96
C GLY A 116 20.74 6.37 -1.52
N LEU A 117 19.73 6.25 -0.66
CA LEU A 117 19.87 6.47 0.78
C LEU A 117 20.31 5.18 1.47
N ASP A 118 21.01 5.29 2.61
CA ASP A 118 21.32 4.13 3.42
C ASP A 118 20.06 3.51 4.04
N ALA A 119 20.13 2.22 4.38
CA ALA A 119 18.99 1.47 4.90
C ALA A 119 18.46 2.03 6.24
N GLY A 120 19.31 2.62 7.07
CA GLY A 120 18.91 3.23 8.34
C GLY A 120 18.05 4.47 8.12
N SER A 121 18.47 5.34 7.21
CA SER A 121 17.70 6.52 6.80
C SER A 121 16.37 6.13 6.17
N VAL A 122 16.35 5.10 5.31
CA VAL A 122 15.11 4.55 4.75
C VAL A 122 14.19 4.04 5.87
N ALA A 123 14.71 3.25 6.81
CA ALA A 123 13.93 2.73 7.93
C ALA A 123 13.34 3.87 8.77
N GLN A 124 14.09 4.93 9.05
CA GLN A 124 13.57 6.10 9.78
C GLN A 124 12.45 6.82 9.01
N ILE A 125 12.63 7.03 7.71
CA ILE A 125 11.59 7.61 6.85
C ILE A 125 10.32 6.75 6.91
N LEU A 126 10.45 5.43 6.77
CA LEU A 126 9.32 4.50 6.82
C LEU A 126 8.59 4.54 8.17
N LYS A 127 9.31 4.61 9.29
CA LYS A 127 8.72 4.67 10.63
C LYS A 127 7.89 5.94 10.83
N ILE A 128 8.31 7.08 10.28
CA ILE A 128 7.52 8.32 10.36
C ILE A 128 6.36 8.29 9.37
N ALA A 129 6.58 7.73 8.17
CA ALA A 129 5.60 7.69 7.11
C ALA A 129 4.44 6.72 7.40
N ALA A 130 4.69 5.58 8.04
CA ALA A 130 3.69 4.54 8.23
C ALA A 130 2.46 5.01 9.04
N PRO A 131 2.60 5.69 10.20
CA PRO A 131 1.46 6.27 10.93
C PRO A 131 0.69 7.31 10.10
N LEU A 132 1.38 8.06 9.24
CA LEU A 132 0.78 9.09 8.38
C LEU A 132 -0.03 8.47 7.23
N VAL A 133 0.46 7.37 6.65
CA VAL A 133 -0.31 6.58 5.68
C VAL A 133 -1.55 5.97 6.35
N MET A 134 -1.42 5.45 7.57
CA MET A 134 -2.54 4.96 8.36
C MET A 134 -3.56 6.07 8.66
N ALA A 135 -3.10 7.26 9.06
CA ALA A 135 -3.97 8.42 9.29
C ALA A 135 -4.71 8.85 8.01
N TYR A 136 -4.03 8.82 6.86
CA TYR A 136 -4.67 9.08 5.57
C TYR A 136 -5.72 8.02 5.23
N LEU A 137 -5.40 6.75 5.46
CA LEU A 137 -6.34 5.65 5.23
C LEU A 137 -7.55 5.74 6.16
N GLY A 138 -7.38 6.12 7.43
CA GLY A 138 -8.49 6.32 8.36
C GLY A 138 -9.39 7.49 7.95
N LYS A 139 -8.80 8.59 7.47
CA LYS A 139 -9.55 9.69 6.87
C LYS A 139 -10.36 9.22 5.65
N GLN A 140 -9.77 8.44 4.76
CA GLN A 140 -10.48 7.87 3.61
C GLN A 140 -11.58 6.91 4.04
N LYS A 141 -11.33 6.04 5.03
CA LYS A 141 -12.32 5.14 5.62
C LYS A 141 -13.53 5.91 6.13
N ALA A 142 -13.30 6.98 6.91
CA ALA A 142 -14.36 7.83 7.43
C ALA A 142 -15.15 8.53 6.30
N GLN A 143 -14.46 9.09 5.30
CA GLN A 143 -15.09 9.75 4.15
C GLN A 143 -15.95 8.79 3.30
N ASN A 144 -15.52 7.54 3.17
CA ASN A 144 -16.20 6.52 2.37
C ASN A 144 -17.14 5.61 3.19
N ASN A 145 -17.36 5.90 4.48
CA ASN A 145 -18.20 5.11 5.40
C ASN A 145 -17.84 3.61 5.42
N VAL A 146 -16.57 3.29 5.32
CA VAL A 146 -16.08 1.90 5.29
C VAL A 146 -16.08 1.32 6.70
N ASN A 147 -16.93 0.33 6.97
CA ASN A 147 -17.06 -0.26 8.31
C ASN A 147 -16.85 -1.78 8.34
N ASP A 148 -16.56 -2.39 7.20
CA ASP A 148 -16.39 -3.83 7.05
C ASP A 148 -15.15 -4.17 6.20
N ALA A 149 -14.77 -5.45 6.24
CA ALA A 149 -13.58 -5.96 5.56
C ALA A 149 -13.65 -5.81 4.04
N GLY A 150 -14.84 -5.94 3.44
CA GLY A 150 -15.03 -5.83 1.99
C GLY A 150 -14.83 -4.39 1.51
N GLY A 151 -15.42 -3.42 2.22
CA GLY A 151 -15.22 -2.00 1.98
C GLY A 151 -13.76 -1.57 2.16
N LEU A 152 -13.07 -2.12 3.16
CA LEU A 152 -11.65 -1.85 3.40
C LEU A 152 -10.78 -2.38 2.25
N ASN A 153 -11.03 -3.61 1.80
CA ASN A 153 -10.30 -4.18 0.68
C ASN A 153 -10.55 -3.43 -0.62
N SER A 154 -11.80 -2.96 -0.86
CA SER A 154 -12.13 -2.09 -1.98
C SER A 154 -11.40 -0.75 -1.90
N LEU A 155 -11.38 -0.11 -0.73
CA LEU A 155 -10.68 1.15 -0.51
C LEU A 155 -9.17 1.01 -0.80
N LEU A 156 -8.52 0.01 -0.22
CA LEU A 156 -7.10 -0.30 -0.44
C LEU A 156 -6.82 -0.63 -1.92
N GLY A 157 -7.70 -1.41 -2.54
CA GLY A 157 -7.64 -1.74 -3.97
C GLY A 157 -7.74 -0.51 -4.87
N ASN A 158 -8.65 0.43 -4.57
CA ASN A 158 -8.82 1.66 -5.34
C ASN A 158 -7.61 2.60 -5.21
N LEU A 159 -7.02 2.69 -4.01
CA LEU A 159 -5.81 3.47 -3.77
C LEU A 159 -4.59 2.89 -4.52
N LEU A 160 -4.49 1.57 -4.60
CA LEU A 160 -3.41 0.87 -5.32
C LEU A 160 -3.62 0.83 -6.85
N GLY A 161 -4.88 0.75 -7.29
CA GLY A 161 -5.29 0.56 -8.68
C GLY A 161 -4.96 1.73 -9.62
N GLY A 162 -4.53 2.87 -9.09
CA GLY A 162 -4.02 4.00 -9.89
C GLY A 162 -2.56 3.86 -10.33
N GLN A 163 -1.86 2.76 -10.01
CA GLN A 163 -0.43 2.61 -10.32
C GLN A 163 -0.14 1.92 -11.67
N PRO A 164 0.98 2.29 -12.33
CA PRO A 164 1.48 1.59 -13.51
C PRO A 164 1.70 0.09 -13.23
N GLN A 165 1.35 -0.77 -14.19
CA GLN A 165 1.45 -2.23 -14.08
C GLN A 165 2.86 -2.71 -13.63
N GLN A 166 3.91 -2.01 -14.03
CA GLN A 166 5.30 -2.35 -13.65
C GLN A 166 5.56 -2.25 -12.13
N ASN A 167 4.90 -1.31 -11.44
CA ASN A 167 5.04 -1.17 -10.00
C ASN A 167 4.25 -2.24 -9.25
N GLN A 168 3.12 -2.71 -9.80
CA GLN A 168 2.36 -3.81 -9.22
C GLN A 168 3.18 -5.10 -9.16
N SER A 169 3.93 -5.41 -10.23
CA SER A 169 4.80 -6.61 -10.27
C SER A 169 5.94 -6.56 -9.26
N LEU A 170 6.49 -5.38 -8.97
CA LEU A 170 7.52 -5.22 -7.92
C LEU A 170 6.93 -5.37 -6.52
N ILE A 171 5.75 -4.78 -6.30
CA ILE A 171 5.03 -4.88 -5.02
C ILE A 171 4.69 -6.35 -4.75
N THR A 172 4.15 -7.08 -5.73
CA THR A 172 3.84 -8.50 -5.58
C THR A 172 5.11 -9.32 -5.35
N THR A 173 6.16 -9.14 -6.15
CA THR A 173 7.39 -9.94 -5.99
C THR A 173 8.05 -9.74 -4.62
N LEU A 174 8.12 -8.50 -4.13
CA LEU A 174 8.69 -8.21 -2.81
C LEU A 174 7.79 -8.70 -1.67
N LEU A 175 6.47 -8.56 -1.80
CA LEU A 175 5.50 -8.97 -0.79
C LEU A 175 5.07 -10.45 -0.86
N ASP A 176 5.45 -11.17 -1.91
CA ASP A 176 5.19 -12.60 -2.14
C ASP A 176 6.48 -13.44 -2.06
N ALA A 177 7.60 -12.84 -1.65
CA ALA A 177 8.87 -13.56 -1.42
C ALA A 177 8.80 -14.70 -0.36
N ASP A 178 7.67 -14.92 0.31
CA ASP A 178 7.39 -16.05 1.23
C ASP A 178 6.58 -17.17 0.57
N GLY A 179 6.14 -16.99 -0.68
CA GLY A 179 5.52 -18.03 -1.50
C GLY A 179 4.13 -18.45 -1.05
N ASP A 180 3.30 -17.53 -0.53
CA ASP A 180 1.92 -17.88 -0.16
C ASP A 180 1.00 -18.11 -1.38
N GLY A 181 1.45 -17.71 -2.58
CA GLY A 181 0.87 -18.13 -3.86
C GLY A 181 -0.55 -17.63 -4.12
N SER A 182 -1.06 -16.70 -3.32
CA SER A 182 -2.47 -16.31 -3.34
C SER A 182 -2.85 -15.33 -4.46
N VAL A 183 -1.87 -14.79 -5.20
CA VAL A 183 -2.10 -13.72 -6.20
C VAL A 183 -1.99 -14.18 -7.66
N LEU A 184 -1.39 -15.34 -7.93
CA LEU A 184 -1.33 -15.85 -9.30
C LEU A 184 -2.71 -16.31 -9.78
N ASP A 185 -3.57 -16.81 -8.89
CA ASP A 185 -4.93 -17.27 -9.21
C ASP A 185 -5.85 -16.09 -9.58
N ASP A 186 -5.77 -14.99 -8.84
CA ASP A 186 -6.58 -13.78 -9.08
C ASP A 186 -6.11 -12.98 -10.31
N VAL A 187 -4.79 -12.91 -10.54
CA VAL A 187 -4.24 -12.23 -11.73
C VAL A 187 -4.38 -13.12 -12.97
N ALA A 188 -4.29 -14.44 -12.85
CA ALA A 188 -4.66 -15.35 -13.95
C ALA A 188 -6.16 -15.24 -14.27
N GLY A 189 -7.03 -15.08 -13.26
CA GLY A 189 -8.46 -14.82 -13.45
C GLY A 189 -8.75 -13.48 -14.14
N MET A 190 -8.01 -12.41 -13.82
CA MET A 190 -8.18 -11.08 -14.44
C MET A 190 -7.51 -10.96 -15.81
N VAL A 191 -6.34 -11.56 -16.01
CA VAL A 191 -5.58 -11.49 -17.28
C VAL A 191 -6.08 -12.53 -18.30
N MET A 192 -6.77 -13.58 -17.85
CA MET A 192 -7.43 -14.57 -18.70
C MET A 192 -8.96 -14.37 -18.80
N GLY A 193 -9.52 -13.38 -18.09
CA GLY A 193 -10.95 -13.02 -18.07
C GLY A 193 -11.43 -12.19 -19.27
N GLY A 194 -10.53 -11.86 -20.21
CA GLY A 194 -10.88 -11.32 -21.52
C GLY A 194 -11.33 -12.41 -22.49
N ASN A 195 -12.59 -12.82 -22.38
CA ASN A 195 -13.34 -13.43 -23.48
C ASN A 195 -12.90 -14.86 -23.93
N LYS A 196 -13.28 -15.90 -23.18
CA LYS A 196 -13.58 -17.21 -23.77
C LYS A 196 -15.05 -17.30 -24.20
N LYS A 197 -15.41 -16.46 -25.18
CA LYS A 197 -16.34 -16.88 -26.24
C LYS A 197 -15.50 -17.53 -27.33
N LYS A 198 -15.34 -18.85 -27.26
CA LYS A 198 -14.88 -19.74 -28.33
C LYS A 198 -15.26 -21.14 -27.86
N GLY A 199 -16.11 -21.91 -28.51
CA GLY A 199 -16.56 -21.92 -29.89
C GLY A 199 -16.92 -23.37 -30.14
N GLY A 200 -18.13 -23.77 -29.75
CA GLY A 200 -18.67 -25.10 -29.99
C GLY A 200 -19.47 -25.13 -31.29
N LEU A 201 -18.83 -24.77 -32.41
CA LEU A 201 -19.31 -25.16 -33.74
C LEU A 201 -18.92 -26.63 -33.95
N GLY A 202 -19.68 -27.54 -33.36
CA GLY A 202 -19.51 -28.99 -33.48
C GLY A 202 -20.77 -29.71 -33.95
N GLY A 203 -21.71 -28.99 -34.59
CA GLY A 203 -23.04 -29.51 -34.94
C GLY A 203 -23.35 -29.62 -36.43
N MET A 204 -22.38 -29.42 -37.34
CA MET A 204 -22.61 -29.52 -38.79
C MET A 204 -21.49 -30.32 -39.48
N LEU A 205 -21.50 -31.64 -39.31
CA LEU A 205 -20.95 -32.61 -40.27
C LEU A 205 -21.27 -34.03 -39.77
N GLY A 206 -22.31 -34.66 -40.32
CA GLY A 206 -22.64 -36.04 -39.95
C GLY A 206 -23.96 -36.57 -40.49
N GLY A 207 -24.41 -36.14 -41.66
CA GLY A 207 -25.49 -36.81 -42.37
C GLY A 207 -24.92 -37.77 -43.39
N LEU A 208 -24.60 -39.02 -43.04
CA LEU A 208 -24.32 -40.13 -43.97
C LEU A 208 -23.91 -41.40 -43.21
N PHE A 209 -24.61 -42.52 -43.47
CA PHE A 209 -24.41 -43.92 -43.03
C PHE A 209 -25.23 -44.46 -41.84
N GLY A 210 -26.39 -45.04 -42.18
CA GLY A 210 -26.70 -46.45 -41.89
C GLY A 210 -27.42 -46.76 -40.58
N LYS A 211 -28.74 -46.97 -40.61
CA LYS A 211 -29.41 -48.25 -40.94
C LYS A 211 -30.91 -48.02 -41.07
#